data_AF-A0A9X5GSP8-F1
#
_entry.id   AF-A0A9X5GSP8-F1
#
_cell.length_a   1.000
_cell.length_b   1.000
_cell.length_c   1.000
_cell.angle_alpha   90.00
_cell.angle_beta   90.00
_cell.angle_gamma   90.00
#
_symmetry.space_group_name_H-M   'P 1'
#
loop_
_entity.id
_entity.type
_entity.pdbx_description
1 polymer ?
#
loop_
_entity_poly.entity_id
_entity_poly.type
_entity_poly.pdbx_seq_one_letter_code
_entity_poly.pdbx_strand_id
1 'polypeptide(L)'
;MSELDNKFKSALAGKKIPPLTLDNKWHRLFTQTQPDKRLQRLEKEIGELLKKQSIANTEIKKIKRLKKTLMQEIMENATASSSGNEKAIKKAEENKRLLEECNEKIAGYEDELFEVPREIDKANKELMLLTMQICYDRLKTNGREIAELSEWIARVREELKENVIRKEEMEEINHELYSYMHDIFGAEVIDIFDMKYLENQSGKKEK
;
A
#
# COMPACT_ATOMS: atom_id res chain seq x y z
N MET A 1 20.47 14.49 -0.90
CA MET A 1 20.16 13.08 -1.22
C MET A 1 21.02 12.20 -0.34
N SER A 2 20.44 11.17 0.28
CA SER A 2 21.17 10.23 1.13
C SER A 2 22.14 9.38 0.30
N GLU A 3 23.26 8.92 0.87
CA GLU A 3 24.13 7.92 0.22
C GLU A 3 23.35 6.66 -0.20
N LEU A 4 22.32 6.32 0.57
CA LEU A 4 21.41 5.22 0.29
C LEU A 4 20.67 5.47 -1.04
N ASP A 5 20.13 6.68 -1.24
CA ASP A 5 19.42 7.06 -2.47
C ASP A 5 20.33 6.94 -3.69
N ASN A 6 21.61 7.30 -3.54
CA ASN A 6 22.58 7.20 -4.62
C ASN A 6 22.90 5.73 -4.97
N LYS A 7 23.08 4.87 -3.96
CA LYS A 7 23.27 3.42 -4.16
C LYS A 7 22.04 2.79 -4.81
N PHE A 8 20.85 3.18 -4.37
CA PHE A 8 19.60 2.72 -4.99
C PHE A 8 19.51 3.18 -6.44
N LYS A 9 19.67 4.47 -6.73
CA LYS A 9 19.67 4.98 -8.11
C LYS A 9 20.67 4.24 -9.00
N SER A 10 21.88 3.98 -8.50
CA SER A 10 22.88 3.19 -9.22
C SER A 10 22.43 1.74 -9.45
N ALA A 11 21.79 1.09 -8.47
CA ALA A 11 21.29 -0.28 -8.59
C ALA A 11 20.09 -0.41 -9.55
N LEU A 12 19.40 0.69 -9.82
CA LEU A 12 18.26 0.79 -10.73
C LEU A 12 18.64 1.29 -12.12
N ALA A 13 19.87 1.78 -12.30
CA ALA A 13 20.37 2.21 -13.59
C ALA A 13 20.30 1.06 -14.61
N GLY A 14 19.74 1.34 -15.79
CA GLY A 14 19.59 0.37 -16.87
C GLY A 14 18.50 -0.71 -16.65
N LYS A 15 17.81 -0.75 -15.51
CA LYS A 15 16.73 -1.70 -15.27
C LYS A 15 15.39 -1.13 -15.72
N LYS A 16 14.65 -1.92 -16.50
CA LYS A 16 13.25 -1.61 -16.87
C LYS A 16 12.33 -2.18 -15.80
N ILE A 17 11.65 -1.30 -15.07
CA ILE A 17 10.83 -1.67 -13.92
C ILE A 17 9.37 -1.48 -14.30
N PRO A 18 8.51 -2.51 -14.18
CA PRO A 18 7.08 -2.34 -14.35
C PRO A 18 6.52 -1.28 -13.39
N PRO A 19 5.45 -0.55 -13.77
CA PRO A 19 4.81 0.40 -12.87
C PRO A 19 4.36 -0.28 -11.57
N LEU A 20 4.85 0.22 -10.42
CA LEU A 20 4.58 -0.34 -9.11
C LEU A 20 3.09 -0.28 -8.74
N THR A 21 2.39 0.73 -9.25
CA THR A 21 0.95 0.92 -9.04
C THR A 21 0.10 -0.22 -9.61
N LEU A 22 0.66 -1.04 -10.50
CA LEU A 22 0.01 -2.23 -11.06
C LEU A 22 0.24 -3.50 -10.20
N ASP A 23 1.12 -3.45 -9.19
CA ASP A 23 1.42 -4.59 -8.33
C ASP A 23 0.60 -4.55 -7.03
N ASN A 24 -0.28 -5.55 -6.84
CA ASN A 24 -1.07 -5.69 -5.61
C ASN A 24 -0.22 -5.84 -4.34
N LYS A 25 1.00 -6.39 -4.44
CA LYS A 25 1.91 -6.52 -3.29
C LYS A 25 2.43 -5.15 -2.86
N TRP A 26 2.68 -4.24 -3.80
CA TRP A 26 3.08 -2.87 -3.49
C TRP A 26 2.01 -2.14 -2.68
N HIS A 27 0.74 -2.24 -3.09
CA HIS A 27 -0.40 -1.69 -2.34
C HIS A 27 -0.51 -2.24 -0.91
N ARG A 28 -0.22 -3.54 -0.73
CA ARG A 28 -0.25 -4.18 0.59
C ARG A 28 0.77 -3.59 1.56
N LEU A 29 1.91 -3.07 1.10
CA LEU A 29 2.93 -2.46 1.95
C LEU A 29 2.38 -1.28 2.78
N PHE A 30 1.33 -0.62 2.29
CA PHE A 30 0.80 0.60 2.89
C PHE A 30 -0.55 0.41 3.59
N THR A 31 -1.15 -0.80 3.55
CA THR A 31 -2.47 -1.08 4.15
C THR A 31 -2.59 -0.78 5.65
N GLN A 32 -1.48 -0.88 6.39
CA GLN A 32 -1.44 -0.66 7.84
C GLN A 32 -0.78 0.67 8.23
N THR A 33 -0.75 1.65 7.33
CA THR A 33 0.00 2.90 7.52
C THR A 33 -0.85 4.08 7.14
N GLN A 34 -0.62 5.22 7.80
CA GLN A 34 -1.20 6.47 7.32
C GLN A 34 -0.67 6.79 5.91
N PRO A 35 -1.52 7.30 5.02
CA PRO A 35 -1.12 7.58 3.64
C PRO A 35 -0.10 8.72 3.56
N ASP A 36 1.09 8.45 2.98
CA ASP A 36 2.04 9.49 2.61
C ASP A 36 1.50 10.25 1.38
N LYS A 37 1.29 11.56 1.53
CA LYS A 37 0.75 12.43 0.47
C LYS A 37 1.62 12.43 -0.79
N ARG A 38 2.94 12.29 -0.67
CA ARG A 38 3.86 12.24 -1.82
C ARG A 38 3.68 10.93 -2.59
N LEU A 39 3.48 9.83 -1.87
CA LEU A 39 3.22 8.53 -2.46
C LEU A 39 1.91 8.53 -3.26
N GLN A 40 0.83 9.07 -2.67
CA GLN A 40 -0.46 9.20 -3.36
C GLN A 40 -0.38 10.10 -4.60
N ARG A 41 0.42 11.17 -4.57
CA ARG A 41 0.62 12.05 -5.73
C ARG A 41 1.28 11.30 -6.88
N LEU A 42 2.38 10.59 -6.60
CA LEU A 42 3.09 9.79 -7.61
C LEU A 42 2.25 8.62 -8.12
N GLU A 43 1.48 7.97 -7.25
CA GLU A 43 0.53 6.93 -7.64
C GLU A 43 -0.51 7.48 -8.64
N LYS A 44 -1.10 8.64 -8.33
CA LYS A 44 -2.06 9.31 -9.20
C LYS A 44 -1.44 9.73 -10.53
N GLU A 45 -0.24 10.32 -10.49
CA GLU A 45 0.50 10.73 -11.69
C GLU A 45 0.77 9.54 -12.62
N ILE A 46 1.29 8.44 -12.09
CA ILE A 46 1.50 7.20 -12.86
C ILE A 46 0.18 6.68 -13.42
N GLY A 47 -0.90 6.70 -12.63
CA GLY A 47 -2.23 6.29 -13.08
C GLY A 47 -2.76 7.14 -14.26
N GLU A 48 -2.59 8.45 -14.20
CA GLU A 48 -2.97 9.38 -15.27
C GLU A 48 -2.14 9.16 -16.54
N LEU A 49 -0.83 8.95 -16.39
CA LEU A 49 0.06 8.65 -17.52
C LEU A 49 -0.27 7.30 -18.18
N LEU A 50 -0.53 6.25 -17.39
CA LEU A 50 -0.96 4.95 -17.91
C LEU A 50 -2.30 5.06 -18.66
N LYS A 51 -3.23 5.86 -18.13
CA LYS A 51 -4.50 6.14 -18.80
C LYS A 51 -4.27 6.87 -20.13
N LYS A 52 -3.41 7.89 -20.14
CA LYS A 52 -3.03 8.63 -21.37
C LYS A 52 -2.43 7.68 -22.41
N GLN A 53 -1.48 6.83 -22.00
CA GLN A 53 -0.87 5.82 -22.86
C GLN A 53 -1.91 4.84 -23.43
N SER A 54 -2.86 4.38 -22.63
CA SER A 54 -3.92 3.48 -23.07
C SER A 54 -4.87 4.12 -24.08
N ILE A 55 -5.23 5.39 -23.87
CA ILE A 55 -6.08 6.17 -24.79
C ILE A 55 -5.37 6.35 -26.13
N ALA A 56 -4.13 6.85 -26.13
CA ALA A 56 -3.35 7.05 -27.36
C ALA A 56 -3.23 5.75 -28.19
N ASN A 57 -2.91 4.62 -27.54
CA ASN A 57 -2.86 3.31 -28.21
C ASN A 57 -4.21 2.90 -28.83
N THR A 58 -5.32 3.18 -28.14
CA THR A 58 -6.67 2.84 -28.59
C THR A 58 -7.09 3.73 -29.77
N GLU A 59 -6.83 5.03 -29.69
CA GLU A 59 -7.16 6.00 -30.73
C GLU A 59 -6.33 5.78 -31.99
N ILE A 60 -5.01 5.51 -31.88
CA ILE A 60 -4.20 5.12 -33.04
C ILE A 60 -4.80 3.91 -33.75
N LYS A 61 -5.23 2.88 -33.01
CA LYS A 61 -5.86 1.68 -33.61
C LYS A 61 -7.16 2.03 -34.33
N LYS A 62 -8.00 2.90 -33.76
CA LYS A 62 -9.24 3.37 -34.41
C LYS A 62 -8.96 4.17 -35.68
N ILE A 63 -8.03 5.13 -35.60
CA ILE A 63 -7.66 5.97 -36.74
C ILE A 63 -7.02 5.15 -37.86
N LYS A 64 -6.17 4.16 -37.53
CA LYS A 64 -5.59 3.23 -38.53
C LYS A 64 -6.67 2.41 -39.25
N ARG A 65 -7.75 2.01 -38.57
CA ARG A 65 -8.91 1.34 -39.21
C ARG A 65 -9.67 2.30 -40.14
N LEU A 66 -9.97 3.51 -39.66
CA LEU A 66 -10.64 4.53 -40.48
C LEU A 66 -9.83 4.87 -41.73
N LYS A 67 -8.52 5.08 -41.58
CA LYS A 67 -7.59 5.33 -42.69
C LYS A 67 -7.64 4.23 -43.74
N LYS A 68 -7.71 2.95 -43.34
CA LYS A 68 -7.86 1.83 -44.27
C LYS A 68 -9.18 1.89 -45.05
N THR A 69 -10.29 2.22 -44.39
CA THR A 69 -11.59 2.41 -45.05
C THR A 69 -11.56 3.57 -46.04
N LEU A 70 -11.03 4.74 -45.63
CA LEU A 70 -10.90 5.91 -46.50
C LEU A 70 -10.04 5.61 -47.74
N MET A 71 -8.92 4.90 -47.57
CA MET A 71 -8.07 4.46 -48.69
C MET A 71 -8.82 3.56 -49.67
N GLN A 72 -9.62 2.63 -49.16
CA GLN A 72 -10.42 1.73 -49.99
C GLN A 72 -11.49 2.51 -50.78
N GLU A 73 -12.22 3.41 -50.11
CA GLU A 73 -13.23 4.25 -50.77
C GLU A 73 -12.62 5.17 -51.85
N ILE A 74 -11.39 5.67 -51.65
CA ILE A 74 -10.69 6.46 -52.68
C ILE A 74 -10.37 5.58 -53.90
N MET A 75 -9.89 4.34 -53.69
CA MET A 75 -9.60 3.41 -54.79
C MET A 75 -10.87 3.01 -55.57
N GLU A 76 -11.97 2.75 -54.86
CA GLU A 76 -13.26 2.43 -55.48
C GLU A 76 -13.82 3.62 -56.28
N ASN A 77 -13.79 4.83 -55.71
CA ASN A 77 -14.28 6.04 -56.39
C ASN A 77 -13.38 6.51 -57.54
N ALA A 78 -12.07 6.21 -57.52
CA ALA A 78 -11.16 6.58 -58.61
C ALA A 78 -11.58 5.97 -59.97
N THR A 79 -12.18 4.77 -59.95
CA THR A 79 -12.74 4.12 -61.16
C THR A 79 -14.04 4.77 -61.65
N ALA A 80 -14.80 5.41 -60.76
CA ALA A 80 -16.03 6.14 -61.07
C ALA A 80 -15.78 7.64 -61.39
N SER A 81 -14.62 8.18 -61.01
CA SER A 81 -14.20 9.54 -61.37
C SER A 81 -13.77 9.64 -62.83
N SER A 82 -13.25 8.56 -63.43
CA SER A 82 -12.92 8.50 -64.87
C SER A 82 -14.13 8.58 -65.80
N SER A 83 -15.35 8.41 -65.29
CA SER A 83 -16.62 8.57 -66.02
C SER A 83 -17.27 9.95 -65.83
N GLY A 84 -16.58 10.91 -65.21
CA GLY A 84 -17.02 12.31 -65.11
C GLY A 84 -18.04 12.60 -64.00
N ASN A 85 -18.23 11.69 -63.05
CA ASN A 85 -19.20 11.87 -61.97
C ASN A 85 -18.67 12.85 -60.89
N GLU A 86 -19.18 14.08 -60.90
CA GLU A 86 -18.76 15.17 -60.01
C GLU A 86 -18.92 14.84 -58.50
N LYS A 87 -19.91 14.02 -58.13
CA LYS A 87 -20.10 13.56 -56.75
C LYS A 87 -18.98 12.61 -56.29
N ALA A 88 -18.49 11.75 -57.18
CA ALA A 88 -17.40 10.82 -56.87
C ALA A 88 -16.07 11.59 -56.69
N ILE A 89 -15.87 12.65 -57.49
CA ILE A 89 -14.70 13.54 -57.38
C ILE A 89 -14.69 14.26 -56.01
N LYS A 90 -15.80 14.92 -55.64
CA LYS A 90 -15.90 15.61 -54.33
C LYS A 90 -15.72 14.67 -53.14
N LYS A 91 -16.27 13.45 -53.22
CA LYS A 91 -16.10 12.45 -52.15
C LYS A 91 -14.65 11.96 -52.05
N ALA A 92 -13.96 11.79 -53.17
CA ALA A 92 -12.55 11.40 -53.18
C ALA A 92 -11.64 12.51 -52.61
N GLU A 93 -11.93 13.78 -52.90
CA GLU A 93 -11.22 14.93 -52.31
C GLU A 93 -11.42 15.02 -50.79
N GLU A 94 -12.67 14.91 -50.31
CA GLU A 94 -12.95 14.91 -48.87
C GLU A 94 -12.27 13.72 -48.16
N ASN A 95 -12.29 12.53 -48.76
CA ASN A 95 -11.60 11.37 -48.21
C ASN A 95 -10.07 11.57 -48.14
N LYS A 96 -9.46 12.28 -49.12
CA LYS A 96 -8.02 12.64 -49.05
C LYS A 96 -7.74 13.59 -47.90
N ARG A 97 -8.57 14.62 -47.72
CA ARG A 97 -8.46 15.56 -46.60
C ARG A 97 -8.57 14.84 -45.25
N LEU A 98 -9.58 13.97 -45.09
CA LEU A 98 -9.73 13.17 -43.87
C LEU A 98 -8.53 12.24 -43.62
N LEU A 99 -7.86 11.77 -44.67
CA LEU A 99 -6.69 10.92 -44.59
C LEU A 99 -5.45 11.70 -44.12
N GLU A 100 -5.30 12.96 -44.53
CA GLU A 100 -4.30 13.88 -43.98
C GLU A 100 -4.56 14.17 -42.51
N GLU A 101 -5.80 14.50 -42.12
CA GLU A 101 -6.18 14.69 -40.71
C GLU A 101 -5.91 13.43 -39.86
N CYS A 102 -6.12 12.24 -40.43
CA CYS A 102 -5.78 10.97 -39.78
C CYS A 102 -4.26 10.82 -39.56
N ASN A 103 -3.44 11.23 -40.53
CA ASN A 103 -1.98 11.17 -40.42
C ASN A 103 -1.47 12.11 -39.33
N GLU A 104 -1.97 13.35 -39.30
CA GLU A 104 -1.61 14.33 -38.28
C GLU A 104 -1.98 13.85 -36.87
N LYS A 105 -3.19 13.29 -36.69
CA LYS A 105 -3.61 12.73 -35.39
C LYS A 105 -2.75 11.53 -34.99
N ILE A 106 -2.39 10.65 -35.93
CA ILE A 106 -1.50 9.51 -35.63
C ILE A 106 -0.13 10.03 -35.19
N ALA A 107 0.45 11.01 -35.90
CA ALA A 107 1.73 11.59 -35.55
C ALA A 107 1.72 12.19 -34.13
N GLY A 108 0.67 12.96 -33.80
CA GLY A 108 0.51 13.52 -32.45
C GLY A 108 0.43 12.45 -31.35
N TYR A 109 -0.32 11.35 -31.57
CA TYR A 109 -0.34 10.25 -30.60
C TYR A 109 0.96 9.43 -30.56
N GLU A 110 1.70 9.34 -31.67
CA GLU A 110 3.00 8.67 -31.71
C GLU A 110 4.05 9.47 -30.92
N ASP A 111 4.01 10.80 -30.99
CA ASP A 111 4.83 11.69 -30.15
C ASP A 111 4.47 11.52 -28.66
N GLU A 112 3.18 11.46 -28.32
CA GLU A 112 2.76 11.17 -26.95
C GLU A 112 3.23 9.79 -26.47
N LEU A 113 3.15 8.76 -27.32
CA LEU A 113 3.63 7.41 -27.00
C LEU A 113 5.15 7.30 -26.93
N PHE A 114 5.90 8.31 -27.40
CA PHE A 114 7.33 8.40 -27.22
C PHE A 114 7.70 9.00 -25.86
N GLU A 115 7.01 10.06 -25.42
CA GLU A 115 7.32 10.76 -24.17
C GLU A 115 6.68 10.11 -22.93
N VAL A 116 5.41 9.72 -22.99
CA VAL A 116 4.67 9.17 -21.84
C VAL A 116 5.39 7.98 -21.17
N PRO A 117 5.97 7.00 -21.89
CA PRO A 117 6.72 5.93 -21.26
C PRO A 117 7.92 6.40 -20.42
N ARG A 118 8.59 7.49 -20.82
CA ARG A 118 9.72 8.06 -20.08
C ARG A 118 9.24 8.76 -18.81
N GLU A 119 8.13 9.48 -18.89
CA GLU A 119 7.48 10.09 -17.72
C GLU A 119 7.03 9.02 -16.72
N ILE A 120 6.42 7.92 -17.19
CA ILE A 120 6.05 6.78 -16.36
C ILE A 120 7.28 6.19 -15.67
N ASP A 121 8.36 5.92 -16.41
CA ASP A 121 9.58 5.35 -15.83
C ASP A 121 10.22 6.27 -14.78
N LYS A 122 10.21 7.58 -15.02
CA LYS A 122 10.71 8.59 -14.07
C LYS A 122 9.86 8.62 -12.79
N ALA A 123 8.55 8.78 -12.92
CA ALA A 123 7.63 8.81 -11.77
C ALA A 123 7.66 7.48 -11.00
N ASN A 124 7.75 6.35 -11.70
CA ASN A 124 7.83 5.03 -11.09
C ASN A 124 9.13 4.81 -10.30
N LYS A 125 10.27 5.31 -10.81
CA LYS A 125 11.55 5.28 -10.07
C LYS A 125 11.49 6.15 -8.82
N GLU A 126 10.88 7.33 -8.91
CA GLU A 126 10.67 8.20 -7.75
C GLU A 126 9.77 7.54 -6.70
N LEU A 127 8.67 6.94 -7.15
CA LEU A 127 7.76 6.18 -6.30
C LEU A 127 8.48 5.03 -5.59
N MET A 128 9.39 4.34 -6.28
CA MET A 128 10.13 3.24 -5.69
C MET A 128 11.13 3.68 -4.62
N LEU A 129 11.84 4.80 -4.86
CA LEU A 129 12.75 5.37 -3.86
C LEU A 129 11.99 5.80 -2.61
N LEU A 130 10.84 6.46 -2.79
CA LEU A 130 9.99 6.88 -1.68
C LEU A 130 9.41 5.66 -0.93
N THR A 131 8.96 4.64 -1.66
CA THR A 131 8.50 3.36 -1.09
C THR A 131 9.58 2.75 -0.19
N MET A 132 10.81 2.65 -0.70
CA MET A 132 11.94 2.11 0.06
C MET A 132 12.22 2.94 1.31
N GLN A 133 12.27 4.26 1.19
CA GLN A 133 12.51 5.14 2.33
C GLN A 133 11.49 4.90 3.44
N ILE A 134 10.19 4.92 3.12
CA ILE A 134 9.12 4.71 4.09
C ILE A 134 9.22 3.33 4.73
N CYS A 135 9.47 2.27 3.93
CA CYS A 135 9.58 0.92 4.44
C CYS A 135 10.78 0.74 5.38
N TYR A 136 11.95 1.28 5.03
CA TYR A 136 13.14 1.18 5.89
C TYR A 136 13.00 1.97 7.19
N ASP A 137 12.46 3.18 7.13
CA ASP A 137 12.22 4.00 8.33
C ASP A 137 11.26 3.28 9.28
N ARG A 138 10.22 2.62 8.74
CA ARG A 138 9.30 1.80 9.53
C ARG A 138 9.97 0.56 10.11
N LEU A 139 10.71 -0.20 9.31
CA LEU A 139 11.43 -1.40 9.80
C LEU A 139 12.38 -1.05 10.94
N LYS A 140 13.10 0.07 10.82
CA LYS A 140 14.01 0.56 11.86
C LYS A 140 13.26 0.97 13.12
N THR A 141 12.16 1.70 12.99
CA THR A 141 11.32 2.14 14.12
C THR A 141 10.74 0.94 14.85
N ASN A 142 10.12 0.01 14.11
CA ASN A 142 9.59 -1.23 14.66
C ASN A 142 10.68 -2.06 15.35
N GLY A 143 11.87 -2.18 14.76
CA GLY A 143 12.98 -2.92 15.35
C GLY A 143 13.40 -2.36 16.71
N ARG A 144 13.43 -1.03 16.85
CA ARG A 144 13.70 -0.36 18.13
C ARG A 144 12.58 -0.63 19.14
N GLU A 145 11.32 -0.41 18.75
CA GLU A 145 10.17 -0.62 19.64
C GLU A 145 10.06 -2.08 20.11
N ILE A 146 10.32 -3.04 19.22
CA ILE A 146 10.37 -4.47 19.57
C ILE A 146 11.45 -4.74 20.62
N ALA A 147 12.63 -4.14 20.50
CA ALA A 147 13.71 -4.31 21.47
C ALA A 147 13.33 -3.71 22.84
N GLU A 148 12.81 -2.48 22.85
CA GLU A 148 12.34 -1.81 24.08
C GLU A 148 11.22 -2.61 24.78
N LEU A 149 10.25 -3.11 24.01
CA LEU A 149 9.18 -3.96 24.53
C LEU A 149 9.72 -5.30 25.05
N SER A 150 10.69 -5.90 24.37
CA SER A 150 11.29 -7.17 24.80
C SER A 150 12.00 -7.03 26.14
N GLU A 151 12.76 -5.94 26.33
CA GLU A 151 13.40 -5.63 27.61
C GLU A 151 12.38 -5.35 28.72
N TRP A 152 11.33 -4.58 28.40
CA TRP A 152 10.26 -4.30 29.37
C TRP A 152 9.52 -5.58 29.79
N ILE A 153 9.16 -6.44 28.83
CA ILE A 153 8.51 -7.74 29.11
C ILE A 153 9.42 -8.61 30.00
N ALA A 154 10.73 -8.62 29.74
CA ALA A 154 11.67 -9.40 30.55
C ALA A 154 11.71 -8.92 32.01
N ARG A 155 11.75 -7.60 32.23
CA ARG A 155 11.72 -7.01 33.59
C ARG A 155 10.43 -7.36 34.32
N VAL A 156 9.28 -7.12 33.67
CA VAL A 156 7.96 -7.40 34.28
C VAL A 156 7.79 -8.88 34.60
N ARG A 157 8.33 -9.78 33.77
CA ARG A 157 8.31 -11.22 34.07
C ARG A 157 9.10 -11.57 35.33
N GLU A 158 10.21 -10.90 35.60
CA GLU A 158 10.99 -11.15 36.81
C GLU A 158 10.26 -10.62 38.05
N GLU A 159 9.75 -9.39 37.99
CA GLU A 159 8.92 -8.81 39.05
C GLU A 159 7.68 -9.67 39.33
N LEU A 160 7.07 -10.25 38.29
CA LEU A 160 5.92 -11.14 38.47
C LEU A 160 6.31 -12.42 39.22
N LYS A 161 7.47 -13.02 38.93
CA LYS A 161 7.93 -14.21 39.66
C LYS A 161 8.13 -13.91 41.14
N GLU A 162 8.79 -12.80 41.46
CA GLU A 162 9.01 -12.37 42.85
C GLU A 162 7.68 -12.18 43.59
N ASN A 163 6.71 -11.53 42.94
CA ASN A 163 5.38 -11.32 43.53
C ASN A 163 4.59 -12.64 43.71
N VAL A 164 4.74 -13.59 42.80
CA VAL A 164 4.12 -14.92 42.93
C VAL A 164 4.68 -15.66 44.14
N ILE A 165 6.01 -15.70 44.29
CA ILE A 165 6.66 -16.35 45.45
C ILE A 165 6.20 -15.69 46.74
N ARG A 166 6.23 -14.35 46.80
CA ARG A 166 5.80 -13.61 48.00
C ARG A 166 4.33 -13.88 48.35
N LYS A 167 3.47 -14.02 47.35
CA LYS A 167 2.06 -14.38 47.55
C LYS A 167 1.94 -15.78 48.17
N GLU A 168 2.66 -16.76 47.64
CA GLU A 168 2.66 -18.14 48.15
C GLU A 168 3.18 -18.20 49.60
N GLU A 169 4.28 -17.50 49.92
CA GLU A 169 4.80 -17.40 51.30
C GLU A 169 3.76 -16.82 52.28
N MET A 170 3.03 -15.78 51.87
CA MET A 170 1.97 -15.19 52.71
C MET A 170 0.78 -16.15 52.88
N GLU A 171 0.44 -16.95 51.86
CA GLU A 171 -0.61 -17.95 51.94
C GLU A 171 -0.22 -19.10 52.89
N GLU A 172 1.04 -19.54 52.87
CA GLU A 172 1.58 -20.54 53.80
C GLU A 172 1.59 -20.01 55.24
N ILE A 173 2.12 -18.80 55.47
CA ILE A 173 2.10 -18.16 56.79
C ILE A 173 0.68 -18.03 57.32
N ASN A 174 -0.27 -17.60 56.48
CA ASN A 174 -1.67 -17.52 56.90
C ASN A 174 -2.20 -18.90 57.32
N HIS A 175 -1.92 -19.94 56.54
CA HIS A 175 -2.36 -21.30 56.86
C HIS A 175 -1.76 -21.79 58.19
N GLU A 176 -0.46 -21.59 58.41
CA GLU A 176 0.21 -21.95 59.67
C GLU A 176 -0.37 -21.19 60.85
N LEU A 177 -0.57 -19.87 60.71
CA LEU A 177 -1.19 -19.04 61.75
C LEU A 177 -2.58 -19.57 62.11
N TYR A 178 -3.41 -19.89 61.11
CA TYR A 178 -4.73 -20.48 61.35
C TYR A 178 -4.65 -21.83 62.07
N SER A 179 -3.72 -22.71 61.68
CA SER A 179 -3.49 -23.99 62.36
C SER A 179 -3.08 -23.78 63.81
N TYR A 180 -2.11 -22.92 64.08
CA TYR A 180 -1.63 -22.63 65.44
C TYR A 180 -2.73 -22.00 66.30
N MET A 181 -3.52 -21.10 65.74
CA MET A 181 -4.65 -20.51 66.45
C MET A 181 -5.69 -21.58 66.82
N HIS A 182 -5.99 -22.50 65.90
CA HIS A 182 -6.89 -23.63 66.17
C HIS A 182 -6.35 -24.55 67.27
N ASP A 183 -5.06 -24.88 67.25
CA ASP A 183 -4.42 -25.74 68.24
C ASP A 183 -4.36 -25.11 69.64
N ILE A 184 -4.13 -23.79 69.73
CA ILE A 184 -3.99 -23.06 71.00
C ILE A 184 -5.35 -22.74 71.62
N PHE A 185 -6.30 -22.22 70.83
CA PHE A 185 -7.55 -21.67 71.34
C PHE A 185 -8.74 -22.62 71.20
N GLY A 186 -8.62 -23.69 70.41
CA GLY A 186 -9.68 -24.65 70.14
C GLY A 186 -10.69 -24.17 69.08
N ALA A 187 -11.38 -25.13 68.46
CA ALA A 187 -12.27 -24.90 67.31
C ALA A 187 -13.38 -23.86 67.56
N GLU A 188 -14.00 -23.89 68.74
CA GLU A 188 -15.14 -23.01 69.07
C GLU A 188 -14.77 -21.52 69.12
N VAL A 189 -13.52 -21.18 69.47
CA VAL A 189 -13.06 -19.79 69.55
C VAL A 189 -12.66 -19.26 68.18
N ILE A 190 -12.13 -20.12 67.30
CA ILE A 190 -11.75 -19.76 65.93
C ILE A 190 -12.97 -19.54 65.05
N ASP A 191 -14.02 -20.35 65.18
CA ASP A 191 -15.28 -20.18 64.45
C ASP A 191 -15.90 -18.77 64.65
N ILE A 192 -15.78 -18.20 65.86
CA ILE A 192 -16.23 -16.84 66.16
C ILE A 192 -15.34 -15.78 65.47
N PHE A 193 -14.04 -16.05 65.36
CA PHE A 193 -13.08 -15.14 64.72
C PHE A 193 -13.23 -15.13 63.20
N ASP A 194 -13.48 -16.29 62.59
CA ASP A 194 -13.68 -16.44 61.15
C ASP A 194 -14.94 -15.75 60.63
N MET A 195 -16.05 -15.79 61.39
CA MET A 195 -17.26 -15.00 61.09
C MET A 195 -16.96 -13.51 60.92
N LYS A 196 -16.09 -12.94 61.77
CA LYS A 196 -15.67 -11.52 61.69
C LYS A 196 -14.65 -11.25 60.59
N TYR A 197 -13.78 -12.20 60.25
CA TYR A 197 -12.79 -12.01 59.20
C TYR A 197 -13.44 -12.04 57.81
N LEU A 198 -14.40 -12.94 57.60
CA LEU A 198 -15.17 -13.07 56.35
C LEU A 198 -16.11 -11.88 56.11
N GLU A 199 -16.76 -11.33 57.16
CA GLU A 199 -17.56 -10.09 57.06
C GLU A 199 -16.73 -8.87 56.59
N ASN A 200 -15.44 -8.80 56.96
CA ASN A 200 -14.56 -7.69 56.58
C ASN A 200 -13.98 -7.82 55.16
N GLN A 201 -13.93 -9.04 54.59
CA GLN A 201 -13.48 -9.24 53.22
C GLN A 201 -14.59 -9.00 52.18
N SER A 202 -15.85 -9.32 52.49
CA SER A 202 -16.99 -9.04 51.62
C SER A 202 -17.22 -7.52 51.43
N GLY A 203 -16.99 -6.71 52.47
CA GLY A 203 -17.08 -5.24 52.38
C GLY A 203 -15.99 -4.54 51.54
N LYS A 204 -14.91 -5.25 51.15
CA LYS A 204 -13.84 -4.69 50.28
C LYS A 204 -14.04 -4.96 48.78
N LYS A 205 -14.93 -5.89 48.39
CA LYS A 205 -15.21 -6.21 46.97
C LYS A 205 -16.29 -5.32 46.34
N GLU A 206 -17.01 -4.52 47.12
CA GLU A 206 -18.09 -3.64 46.66
C GLU A 206 -17.70 -2.15 46.55
N LYS A 207 -16.40 -1.83 46.46
CA LYS A 207 -15.92 -0.46 46.19
C LYS A 207 -14.98 -0.39 45.00
#